data_AF-A0A1H9A1B5-F1
#
_entry.id   AF-A0A1H9A1B5-F1
#
_cell.length_a   1.000
_cell.length_b   1.000
_cell.length_c   1.000
_cell.angle_alpha   90.00
_cell.angle_beta   90.00
_cell.angle_gamma   90.00
#
_symmetry.space_group_name_H-M   'P 1'
#
loop_
_entity.id
_entity.type
_entity.pdbx_description
1 polymer ?
#
loop_
_entity_poly.entity_id
_entity_poly.type
_entity_poly.pdbx_seq_one_letter_code
_entity_poly.pdbx_strand_id
1 'polypeptide(L)'
;MTDNNLNKNQSALIERELRRGTSKSRIAALLDVSYEEGMDLISAVKDNIRPEIGNQITFKFRESSMTGIITKLLTNSAVVEIYWQRSDPAMKDLCEDRTIVNFKDIVSFVELPPQAEDDGIVLDPQPKIIDLDSLKQD
;
A
#
# COMPACT_ATOMS: atom_id res chain seq x y z
N MET A 1 -24.19 -20.89 2.78
CA MET A 1 -24.08 -19.74 1.87
C MET A 1 -24.08 -18.52 2.76
N THR A 2 -22.91 -18.06 3.20
CA THR A 2 -22.76 -16.85 4.01
C THR A 2 -22.19 -15.81 3.08
N ASP A 3 -23.07 -14.94 2.60
CA ASP A 3 -22.71 -13.78 1.79
C ASP A 3 -21.82 -12.87 2.64
N ASN A 4 -20.51 -13.01 2.43
CA ASN A 4 -19.46 -12.18 3.01
C ASN A 4 -19.45 -10.81 2.33
N ASN A 5 -20.62 -10.16 2.30
CA ASN A 5 -20.82 -8.86 1.69
C ASN A 5 -20.27 -7.82 2.66
N LEU A 6 -18.95 -7.63 2.63
CA LEU A 6 -18.25 -6.54 3.29
C LEU A 6 -19.02 -5.25 3.04
N ASN A 7 -19.70 -4.75 4.08
CA ASN A 7 -20.50 -3.54 3.95
C ASN A 7 -19.52 -2.38 3.72
N LYS A 8 -19.72 -1.57 2.68
CA LYS A 8 -18.80 -0.46 2.31
C LYS A 8 -18.43 0.44 3.49
N ASN A 9 -19.34 0.59 4.44
CA ASN A 9 -19.13 1.34 5.68
C ASN A 9 -18.11 0.68 6.63
N GLN A 10 -18.09 -0.65 6.72
CA GLN A 10 -17.11 -1.39 7.53
C GLN A 10 -15.72 -1.28 6.91
N SER A 11 -15.60 -1.45 5.58
CA SER A 11 -14.32 -1.31 4.87
C SER A 11 -13.73 0.10 5.01
N ALA A 12 -14.56 1.15 4.87
CA ALA A 12 -14.13 2.52 5.04
C ALA A 12 -13.70 2.84 6.49
N LEU A 13 -14.37 2.24 7.49
CA LEU A 13 -13.99 2.37 8.89
C LEU A 13 -12.65 1.68 9.16
N ILE A 14 -12.48 0.46 8.69
CA ILE A 14 -11.22 -0.30 8.80
C ILE A 14 -10.08 0.47 8.13
N GLU A 15 -10.28 0.94 6.91
CA GLU A 15 -9.27 1.71 6.18
C GLU A 15 -8.87 2.97 6.93
N ARG A 16 -9.84 3.74 7.44
CA ARG A 16 -9.57 4.95 8.22
C ARG A 16 -8.79 4.65 9.48
N GLU A 17 -9.18 3.60 10.22
CA GLU A 17 -8.52 3.23 11.47
C GLU A 17 -7.12 2.62 11.23
N LEU A 18 -6.94 1.85 10.16
CA LEU A 18 -5.63 1.38 9.72
C LEU A 18 -4.70 2.54 9.35
N ARG A 19 -5.19 3.54 8.60
CA ARG A 19 -4.42 4.76 8.27
C ARG A 19 -4.06 5.57 9.52
N ARG A 20 -4.90 5.56 10.55
CA ARG A 20 -4.63 6.20 11.84
C ARG A 20 -3.64 5.45 12.72
N GLY A 21 -3.26 4.22 12.35
CA GLY A 21 -2.39 3.37 13.17
C GLY A 21 -3.10 2.74 14.36
N THR A 22 -4.44 2.66 14.33
CA THR A 22 -5.25 2.03 15.38
C THR A 22 -4.94 0.53 15.46
N SER A 23 -4.86 -0.03 16.67
CA SER A 23 -4.53 -1.45 16.86
C SER A 23 -5.63 -2.36 16.30
N LYS A 24 -5.24 -3.53 15.79
CA LYS A 24 -6.19 -4.48 15.17
C LYS A 24 -7.28 -4.95 16.14
N SER A 25 -6.95 -5.13 17.42
CA SER A 25 -7.92 -5.45 18.48
C SER A 25 -8.93 -4.32 18.72
N ARG A 26 -8.49 -3.06 18.60
CA ARG A 26 -9.36 -1.89 18.73
C ARG A 26 -10.31 -1.77 17.54
N ILE A 27 -9.85 -2.10 16.33
CA ILE A 27 -10.68 -2.12 15.13
C ILE A 27 -11.77 -3.21 15.24
N ALA A 28 -11.40 -4.43 15.70
CA ALA A 28 -12.37 -5.51 15.93
C ALA A 28 -13.46 -5.09 16.94
N ALA A 29 -13.06 -4.43 18.04
CA ALA A 29 -14.00 -3.91 19.03
C ALA A 29 -14.90 -2.78 18.48
N LEU A 30 -14.40 -1.94 17.56
CA LEU A 30 -15.19 -0.88 16.93
C LEU A 30 -16.22 -1.42 15.91
N LEU A 31 -15.94 -2.58 15.34
CA LEU A 31 -16.82 -3.26 14.39
C LEU A 31 -17.85 -4.16 15.09
N ASP A 32 -17.77 -4.32 16.41
CA ASP A 32 -18.57 -5.24 17.22
C ASP A 32 -18.50 -6.70 16.72
N VAL A 33 -17.30 -7.11 16.29
CA VAL A 33 -17.01 -8.47 15.80
C VAL A 33 -16.01 -9.18 16.69
N SER A 34 -15.92 -10.50 16.56
CA SER A 34 -14.89 -11.28 17.23
C SER A 34 -13.48 -10.88 16.77
N TYR A 35 -12.46 -11.19 17.58
CA TYR A 35 -11.06 -10.88 17.21
C TYR A 35 -10.62 -11.61 15.93
N GLU A 36 -11.05 -12.86 15.74
CA GLU A 36 -10.77 -13.64 14.52
C GLU A 36 -11.46 -13.02 13.30
N GLU A 37 -12.77 -12.76 13.38
CA GLU A 37 -13.48 -12.10 12.26
C GLU A 37 -12.90 -10.70 11.97
N GLY A 38 -12.50 -9.97 13.00
CA GLY A 38 -11.81 -8.69 12.87
C GLY A 38 -10.48 -8.83 12.14
N MET A 39 -9.70 -9.89 12.39
CA MET A 39 -8.47 -10.18 11.63
C MET A 39 -8.78 -10.42 10.16
N ASP A 40 -9.79 -11.22 9.85
CA ASP A 40 -10.15 -11.57 8.47
C ASP A 40 -10.64 -10.35 7.69
N LEU A 41 -11.49 -9.53 8.30
CA LEU A 41 -11.96 -8.27 7.70
C LEU A 41 -10.82 -7.27 7.51
N ILE A 42 -9.92 -7.15 8.50
CA ILE A 42 -8.73 -6.30 8.38
C ILE A 42 -7.82 -6.81 7.27
N SER A 43 -7.62 -8.12 7.14
CA SER A 43 -6.80 -8.70 6.07
C SER A 43 -7.42 -8.43 4.71
N ALA A 44 -8.72 -8.69 4.55
CA ALA A 44 -9.44 -8.46 3.31
C ALA A 44 -9.40 -6.98 2.88
N VAL A 45 -9.56 -6.03 3.81
CA VAL A 45 -9.43 -4.61 3.50
C VAL A 45 -7.98 -4.24 3.22
N LYS A 46 -7.02 -4.77 3.99
CA LYS A 46 -5.58 -4.53 3.79
C LYS A 46 -5.10 -5.02 2.43
N ASP A 47 -5.61 -6.16 1.96
CA ASP A 47 -5.27 -6.74 0.66
C ASP A 47 -5.88 -5.90 -0.49
N ASN A 48 -7.08 -5.36 -0.30
CA ASN A 48 -7.72 -4.47 -1.29
C ASN A 48 -7.05 -3.08 -1.39
N ILE A 49 -6.45 -2.57 -0.31
CA ILE A 49 -5.72 -1.29 -0.33
C ILE A 49 -4.21 -1.48 -0.54
N ARG A 50 -3.75 -2.73 -0.68
CA ARG A 50 -2.32 -3.01 -0.77
C ARG A 50 -1.81 -2.45 -2.09
N PRO A 51 -0.81 -1.56 -2.06
CA PRO A 51 -0.21 -1.07 -3.29
C PRO A 51 0.39 -2.22 -4.10
N GLU A 52 0.29 -2.13 -5.41
CA GLU A 52 0.94 -3.04 -6.36
C GLU A 52 2.22 -2.43 -6.93
N ILE A 53 3.11 -3.28 -7.45
CA ILE A 53 4.27 -2.81 -8.21
C ILE A 53 3.79 -2.15 -9.49
N GLY A 54 4.36 -1.00 -9.82
CA GLY A 54 3.95 -0.16 -10.93
C GLY A 54 2.85 0.84 -10.56
N ASN A 55 2.24 0.76 -9.38
CA ASN A 55 1.34 1.81 -8.92
C ASN A 55 2.12 3.09 -8.67
N GLN A 56 1.57 4.21 -9.13
CA GLN A 56 2.12 5.51 -8.83
C GLN A 56 1.36 6.08 -7.64
N ILE A 57 2.10 6.64 -6.70
CA ILE A 57 1.58 7.09 -5.42
C ILE A 57 2.08 8.48 -5.09
N THR A 58 1.24 9.24 -4.40
CA THR A 58 1.63 10.45 -3.71
C THR A 58 1.82 10.12 -2.23
N PHE A 59 2.93 10.53 -1.66
CA PHE A 59 3.28 10.29 -0.25
C PHE A 59 3.85 11.55 0.38
N LYS A 60 3.75 11.65 1.70
CA LYS A 60 4.38 12.75 2.45
C LYS A 60 5.76 12.33 2.93
N PHE A 61 6.76 13.14 2.64
CA PHE A 61 8.11 12.97 3.15
C PHE A 61 8.59 14.29 3.76
N ARG A 62 8.85 14.30 5.08
CA ARG A 62 9.27 15.49 5.83
C ARG A 62 8.40 16.73 5.57
N GLU A 63 7.08 16.54 5.59
CA GLU A 63 6.06 17.57 5.28
C GLU A 63 5.97 18.02 3.81
N SER A 64 6.90 17.60 2.94
CA SER A 64 6.79 17.81 1.49
C SER A 64 5.95 16.71 0.82
N SER A 65 5.15 17.11 -0.16
CA SER A 65 4.39 16.18 -1.00
C SER A 65 5.29 15.66 -2.12
N MET A 66 5.41 14.34 -2.20
CA MET A 66 6.25 13.66 -3.17
C MET A 66 5.40 12.69 -3.98
N THR A 67 5.77 12.47 -5.23
CA THR A 67 5.08 11.54 -6.13
C THR A 67 6.10 10.60 -6.76
N GLY A 68 5.75 9.33 -6.88
CA GLY A 68 6.65 8.33 -7.46
C GLY A 68 5.94 7.04 -7.79
N ILE A 69 6.66 6.11 -8.42
CA ILE A 69 6.17 4.78 -8.79
C ILE A 69 6.77 3.70 -7.90
N ILE A 70 5.94 2.73 -7.52
CA ILE A 70 6.38 1.60 -6.70
C ILE A 70 7.13 0.63 -7.58
N THR A 71 8.42 0.46 -7.32
CA THR A 71 9.28 -0.50 -8.04
C THR A 71 9.38 -1.82 -7.31
N LYS A 72 9.21 -1.81 -5.98
CA LYS A 72 9.31 -3.00 -5.13
C LYS A 72 8.38 -2.91 -3.94
N LEU A 73 7.72 -4.01 -3.60
CA LEU A 73 6.94 -4.13 -2.36
C LEU A 73 7.75 -4.81 -1.25
N LEU A 74 7.61 -4.31 -0.03
CA LEU A 74 8.11 -4.90 1.21
C LEU A 74 6.90 -5.24 2.11
N THR A 75 7.16 -5.79 3.30
CA THR A 75 6.10 -6.26 4.21
C THR A 75 5.15 -5.15 4.68
N ASN A 76 5.68 -3.96 4.99
CA ASN A 76 4.90 -2.79 5.44
C ASN A 76 5.32 -1.48 4.75
N SER A 77 6.13 -1.60 3.70
CA SER A 77 6.72 -0.47 2.97
C SER A 77 6.84 -0.81 1.49
N ALA A 78 7.10 0.18 0.66
CA ALA A 78 7.42 0.04 -0.75
C ALA A 78 8.71 0.81 -1.06
N VAL A 79 9.49 0.32 -2.01
CA VAL A 79 10.51 1.11 -2.68
C VAL A 79 9.81 1.89 -3.79
N VAL A 80 10.02 3.20 -3.77
CA VAL A 80 9.39 4.16 -4.67
C VAL A 80 10.48 4.91 -5.40
N GLU A 81 10.36 4.96 -6.71
CA GLU A 81 11.18 5.81 -7.57
C GLU A 81 10.46 7.13 -7.79
N ILE A 82 11.13 8.24 -7.48
CA ILE A 82 10.52 9.56 -7.33
C ILE A 82 10.41 10.23 -8.70
N TYR A 83 9.21 10.68 -9.05
CA TYR A 83 8.98 11.56 -10.18
C TYR A 83 9.28 13.01 -9.79
N TRP A 84 10.52 13.45 -10.04
CA TRP A 84 10.93 14.82 -9.73
C TRP A 84 10.13 15.89 -10.46
N GLN A 85 9.59 15.61 -11.65
CA GLN A 85 8.70 16.53 -12.36
C GLN A 85 7.39 16.83 -11.63
N ARG A 86 6.97 15.94 -10.72
CA ARG A 86 5.72 16.04 -9.95
C ARG A 86 5.95 16.21 -8.45
N SER A 87 7.20 16.19 -8.02
CA SER A 87 7.61 16.30 -6.62
C SER A 87 8.21 17.66 -6.32
N ASP A 88 8.34 17.98 -5.04
CA ASP A 88 8.97 19.21 -4.59
C ASP A 88 10.46 19.26 -5.02
N PRO A 89 10.87 20.23 -5.87
CA PRO A 89 12.25 20.32 -6.34
C PRO A 89 13.24 20.62 -5.21
N ALA A 90 12.78 21.18 -4.08
CA ALA A 90 13.63 21.41 -2.91
C ALA A 90 14.15 20.09 -2.30
N MET A 91 13.43 18.99 -2.52
CA MET A 91 13.83 17.67 -2.04
C MET A 91 14.84 16.99 -2.96
N LYS A 92 15.08 17.51 -4.17
CA LYS A 92 16.00 16.91 -5.16
C LYS A 92 17.45 16.90 -4.69
N ASP A 93 17.83 17.90 -3.90
CA ASP A 93 19.18 17.99 -3.33
C ASP A 93 19.32 17.20 -2.02
N LEU A 94 18.21 16.72 -1.45
CA LEU A 94 18.15 16.09 -0.13
C LEU A 94 17.85 14.59 -0.16
N CYS A 95 17.23 14.11 -1.23
CA CYS A 95 16.82 12.72 -1.39
C CYS A 95 17.38 12.12 -2.66
N GLU A 96 17.67 10.82 -2.59
CA GLU A 96 18.01 10.01 -3.75
C GLU A 96 16.77 9.80 -4.63
N ASP A 97 16.98 9.43 -5.89
CA ASP A 97 15.92 9.16 -6.87
C ASP A 97 15.01 8.00 -6.43
N ARG A 98 15.47 7.15 -5.49
CA ARG A 98 14.70 6.04 -4.92
C ARG A 98 14.64 6.17 -3.41
N THR A 99 13.45 5.94 -2.86
CA THR A 99 13.20 6.03 -1.41
C THR A 99 12.29 4.90 -0.93
N ILE A 100 12.31 4.63 0.38
CA ILE A 100 11.42 3.64 1.00
C ILE A 100 10.27 4.38 1.68
N VAL A 101 9.06 4.10 1.24
CA VAL A 101 7.83 4.72 1.74
C VAL A 101 7.03 3.68 2.53
N ASN A 102 6.63 4.01 3.75
CA ASN A 102 5.73 3.16 4.53
C ASN A 102 4.29 3.32 4.01
N PHE A 103 3.49 2.26 4.03
CA PHE A 103 2.11 2.33 3.56
C PHE A 103 1.25 3.34 4.32
N LYS A 104 1.57 3.62 5.59
CA LYS A 104 0.89 4.67 6.38
C LYS A 104 1.11 6.09 5.82
N ASP A 105 2.22 6.31 5.11
CA ASP A 105 2.64 7.62 4.60
C ASP A 105 2.14 7.84 3.16
N ILE A 106 1.52 6.83 2.55
CA ILE A 106 0.86 6.93 1.24
C ILE A 106 -0.43 7.72 1.39
N VAL A 107 -0.48 8.86 0.70
CA VAL A 107 -1.63 9.76 0.69
C VAL A 107 -2.68 9.26 -0.31
N SER A 108 -2.27 9.03 -1.55
CA SER A 108 -3.18 8.63 -2.64
C SER A 108 -2.46 7.90 -3.76
N PHE A 109 -3.23 7.09 -4.50
CA PHE A 109 -2.81 6.49 -5.77
C PHE A 109 -3.11 7.47 -6.90
N VAL A 110 -2.17 7.64 -7.81
CA VAL A 110 -2.28 8.54 -8.96
C VAL A 110 -2.02 7.74 -10.25
N GLU A 111 -2.66 8.13 -11.34
CA GLU A 111 -2.36 7.64 -12.67
C GLU A 111 -1.78 8.80 -13.48
N LEU A 112 -0.47 8.79 -13.68
CA LEU A 112 0.24 9.76 -14.49
C LEU A 112 0.43 9.19 -15.89
N PRO A 113 0.37 10.05 -16.93
CA PRO A 113 0.70 9.63 -18.28
C PRO A 113 2.17 9.16 -18.36
N PRO A 114 2.53 8.36 -19.37
CA PRO A 114 3.91 7.89 -19.56
C PRO A 114 4.89 9.07 -19.56
N GLN A 115 5.93 8.97 -18.74
CA GLN A 115 6.97 9.99 -18.58
C GLN A 115 8.29 9.47 -19.11
N ALA A 116 9.20 10.37 -19.49
CA ALA A 116 10.55 9.97 -19.93
C ALA A 116 11.33 9.26 -18.80
N GLU A 117 10.98 9.56 -17.56
CA GLU A 117 11.48 8.89 -16.36
C GLU A 117 11.11 7.40 -16.31
N ASP A 118 10.05 6.96 -17.01
CA ASP A 118 9.60 5.57 -17.02
C ASP A 118 10.54 4.64 -17.82
N ASP A 119 11.27 5.18 -18.80
CA ASP A 119 12.13 4.41 -19.72
C ASP A 119 13.30 3.69 -19.01
N GLY A 120 13.63 4.10 -17.78
CA GLY A 120 14.69 3.52 -16.95
C GLY A 120 14.21 2.67 -15.77
N ILE A 121 12.91 2.58 -15.54
CA ILE A 121 12.35 2.02 -14.30
C ILE A 121 12.32 0.50 -14.39
N VAL A 122 13.12 -0.15 -13.55
CA VAL A 122 13.10 -1.61 -13.40
C VAL A 122 12.11 -1.97 -12.31
N LEU A 123 10.92 -2.43 -12.72
CA LEU A 123 9.96 -3.05 -11.80
C LEU A 123 10.50 -4.43 -11.41
N ASP A 124 10.88 -4.59 -10.15
CA ASP A 124 11.47 -5.83 -9.65
C ASP A 124 10.34 -6.88 -9.54
N PRO A 125 10.32 -7.93 -10.39
CA PRO A 125 9.26 -8.93 -10.33
C PRO A 125 9.38 -9.66 -9.00
N GLN A 126 8.46 -9.37 -8.08
CA GLN A 126 8.44 -10.08 -6.80
C GLN A 126 8.29 -11.58 -7.07
N PRO A 127 9.05 -12.43 -6.37
CA PRO A 127 8.85 -13.86 -6.46
C PRO A 127 7.40 -14.13 -6.05
N LYS A 128 6.63 -14.78 -6.95
CA LYS A 128 5.32 -15.30 -6.59
C LYS A 128 5.53 -16.22 -5.40
N ILE A 129 4.97 -15.86 -4.25
CA ILE A 129 4.91 -16.78 -3.11
C ILE A 129 4.03 -17.92 -3.60
N ILE A 130 4.64 -19.05 -3.94
CA ILE A 130 3.93 -20.28 -4.26
C ILE A 130 3.41 -20.76 -2.91
N ASP A 131 2.09 -20.76 -2.71
CA ASP A 131 1.49 -21.35 -1.52
C ASP A 131 1.92 -22.82 -1.44
N LEU A 132 2.77 -23.11 -0.46
CA LEU A 132 3.35 -24.44 -0.25
C LEU A 132 2.28 -25.48 0.14
N ASP A 133 1.07 -25.05 0.50
CA ASP A 133 -0.08 -25.93 0.75
C ASP A 133 -0.68 -26.52 -0.54
N SER A 134 -0.35 -25.97 -1.71
CA SER A 134 -0.76 -26.54 -3.01
C SER A 134 0.04 -27.79 -3.39
N LEU A 135 1.13 -28.10 -2.68
CA LEU A 135 2.08 -29.17 -3.00
C LEU A 135 1.88 -30.44 -2.15
N LYS A 136 0.80 -30.51 -1.35
CA LYS A 136 0.43 -31.71 -0.57
C LYS A 136 -0.85 -32.36 -1.09
N GLN A 137 -0.89 -32.69 -2.37
CA GLN A 137 -1.77 -33.74 -2.87
C GLN A 137 -1.03 -34.56 -3.92
N ASP A 138 -0.29 -35.57 -3.45
CA ASP A 138 -0.07 -36.84 -4.14
C ASP A 138 0.21 -37.92 -3.08
#